data_AF-A0A519V0T5-F1
#
_entry.id   AF-A0A519V0T5-F1
#
_cell.length_a   1.000
_cell.length_b   1.000
_cell.length_c   1.000
_cell.angle_alpha   90.00
_cell.angle_beta   90.00
_cell.angle_gamma   90.00
#
_symmetry.space_group_name_H-M   'P 1'
#
loop_
_entity.id
_entity.type
_entity.pdbx_description
1 polymer ?
#
loop_
_entity_poly.entity_id
_entity_poly.type
_entity_poly.pdbx_seq_one_letter_code
_entity_poly.pdbx_strand_id
1 'polypeptide(L)'
;MTQYKFSDILAIVKTSAAEFTTNNSFRHAAALSYYTIFSLPPLLLIVITLASSVYGGEALTGQIYGQLKGLVGAESAKFLQDSIAQFTLQQKTGLATAIGLG
;
A
#
# COMPACT_ATOMS: atom_id res chain seq x y z
N MET A 1 7.61 25.44 39.31
CA MET A 1 7.03 25.65 37.96
C MET A 1 8.19 25.90 37.01
N THR A 2 8.61 24.92 36.23
CA THR A 2 9.74 25.03 35.31
C THR A 2 9.36 25.99 34.17
N GLN A 3 10.00 27.15 34.14
CA GLN A 3 9.89 28.14 33.08
C GLN A 3 10.69 27.60 31.88
N TYR A 4 10.04 26.86 30.98
CA TYR A 4 10.68 26.44 29.72
C TYR A 4 11.00 27.69 28.91
N LYS A 5 12.29 27.96 28.69
CA LYS A 5 12.70 29.06 27.83
C LYS A 5 12.49 28.63 26.39
N PHE A 6 12.15 29.58 25.52
CA PHE A 6 11.97 29.32 24.08
C PHE A 6 13.18 28.61 23.45
N SER A 7 14.38 28.87 23.97
CA SER A 7 15.62 28.19 23.57
C SER A 7 15.62 26.69 23.87
N ASP A 8 14.96 26.24 24.93
CA ASP A 8 14.93 24.82 25.32
C ASP A 8 14.01 24.03 24.39
N ILE A 9 12.88 24.61 23.99
CA ILE A 9 11.96 24.03 23.01
C ILE A 9 12.66 23.92 21.65
N LEU A 10 13.36 24.98 21.23
CA LEU A 10 14.11 24.98 19.99
C LEU A 10 15.25 23.95 20.01
N ALA A 11 15.93 23.80 21.15
CA ALA A 11 16.97 22.80 21.33
C ALA A 11 16.41 21.38 21.20
N ILE A 12 15.26 21.07 21.82
CA ILE A 12 14.61 19.76 21.72
C ILE A 12 14.22 19.47 20.26
N VAL A 13 13.56 20.40 19.58
CA VAL A 13 13.16 20.22 18.17
C VAL A 13 14.39 19.98 17.28
N LYS A 14 15.47 20.75 17.49
CA LYS A 14 16.72 20.60 16.73
C LYS A 14 17.37 19.23 16.98
N THR A 15 17.43 18.80 18.23
CA THR A 15 17.99 17.49 18.62
C THR A 15 17.13 16.36 18.06
N SER A 16 15.80 16.43 18.18
CA SER A 16 14.89 15.43 17.61
C SER A 16 15.01 15.35 16.09
N ALA A 17 15.14 16.49 15.40
CA ALA A 17 15.34 16.50 13.95
C ALA A 17 16.70 15.88 13.56
N ALA A 18 17.76 16.16 14.31
CA ALA A 18 19.09 15.58 14.07
C ALA A 18 19.14 14.07 14.34
N GLU A 19 18.49 13.62 15.41
CA GLU A 19 18.32 12.18 15.72
C GLU A 19 17.48 11.49 14.64
N PHE A 20 16.38 12.11 14.22
CA PHE A 20 15.49 11.57 13.17
C PHE A 20 16.22 11.37 11.84
N THR A 21 17.07 12.31 11.42
CA THR A 21 17.88 12.17 10.21
C THR A 21 19.01 11.17 10.37
N THR A 22 19.70 11.16 11.51
CA THR A 22 20.74 10.16 11.85
C THR A 22 20.20 8.73 11.79
N ASN A 23 18.96 8.52 12.26
CA ASN A 23 18.30 7.22 12.21
C ASN A 23 17.78 6.83 10.80
N ASN A 24 18.19 7.54 9.75
CA ASN A 24 17.78 7.30 8.37
C ASN A 24 16.25 7.22 8.18
N SER A 25 15.48 7.92 9.02
CA SER A 25 14.03 7.77 9.10
C SER A 25 13.35 8.09 7.76
N PHE A 26 13.91 9.04 7.00
CA PHE A 26 13.45 9.33 5.62
C PHE A 26 13.64 8.15 4.67
N ARG A 27 14.77 7.43 4.74
CA ARG A 27 15.01 6.26 3.90
C ARG A 27 14.04 5.13 4.27
N HIS A 28 13.79 4.93 5.56
CA HIS A 28 12.80 3.94 6.02
C HIS A 28 11.38 4.30 5.58
N ALA A 29 10.99 5.58 5.68
CA ALA A 29 9.70 6.06 5.18
C ALA A 29 9.58 5.88 3.65
N ALA A 30 10.61 6.24 2.89
CA ALA A 30 10.63 6.06 1.44
C ALA A 30 10.52 4.58 1.04
N ALA A 31 11.27 3.69 1.72
CA ALA A 31 11.19 2.25 1.49
C ALA A 31 9.80 1.71 1.82
N LEU A 32 9.22 2.12 2.95
CA LEU A 32 7.85 1.73 3.33
C LEU A 32 6.83 2.15 2.26
N SER A 33 6.87 3.40 1.81
CA SER A 33 5.97 3.90 0.75
C SER A 33 6.17 3.16 -0.57
N TYR A 34 7.42 2.94 -1.00
CA TYR A 34 7.72 2.16 -2.21
C TYR A 34 7.16 0.74 -2.09
N TYR A 35 7.47 0.04 -0.99
CA TYR A 35 6.95 -1.30 -0.78
C TYR A 35 5.43 -1.32 -0.75
N THR A 36 4.75 -0.38 -0.11
CA THR A 36 3.29 -0.32 -0.14
C THR A 36 2.77 -0.11 -1.56
N ILE A 37 3.24 0.88 -2.31
CA ILE A 37 2.75 1.17 -3.67
C ILE A 37 2.88 -0.06 -4.60
N PHE A 38 4.01 -0.76 -4.53
CA PHE A 38 4.28 -1.89 -5.43
C PHE A 38 3.76 -3.24 -4.93
N SER A 39 3.62 -3.44 -3.60
CA SER A 39 3.14 -4.72 -3.02
C SER A 39 1.65 -4.75 -2.71
N LEU A 40 1.00 -3.60 -2.49
CA LEU A 40 -0.40 -3.55 -2.08
C LEU A 40 -1.35 -4.16 -3.13
N PRO A 41 -1.22 -3.87 -4.45
CA PRO A 41 -2.12 -4.48 -5.43
C PRO A 41 -2.04 -6.02 -5.48
N PRO A 42 -0.84 -6.64 -5.57
CA PRO A 42 -0.72 -8.10 -5.50
C PRO A 42 -1.23 -8.70 -4.17
N LEU A 43 -0.97 -8.04 -3.04
CA LEU A 43 -1.45 -8.49 -1.73
C LEU A 43 -2.98 -8.49 -1.68
N LEU A 44 -3.62 -7.42 -2.15
CA LEU A 44 -5.08 -7.32 -2.21
C LEU A 44 -5.68 -8.41 -3.11
N LEU A 45 -5.06 -8.69 -4.26
CA LEU A 45 -5.49 -9.78 -5.13
C LEU A 45 -5.49 -11.13 -4.38
N ILE A 46 -4.43 -11.43 -3.62
CA ILE A 46 -4.34 -12.65 -2.82
C ILE A 46 -5.46 -12.69 -1.78
N VAL A 47 -5.64 -11.62 -1.00
CA VAL A 47 -6.67 -11.55 0.05
C VAL A 47 -8.08 -11.71 -0.54
N ILE A 48 -8.37 -11.03 -1.66
CA ILE A 48 -9.65 -11.12 -2.35
C ILE A 48 -9.89 -12.54 -2.84
N THR A 49 -8.87 -13.16 -3.47
CA THR A 49 -8.99 -14.53 -4.01
C THR A 49 -9.25 -15.54 -2.91
N LEU A 50 -8.54 -15.43 -1.77
CA LEU A 50 -8.74 -16.30 -0.61
C LEU A 50 -10.13 -16.09 0.01
N ALA A 51 -10.57 -14.84 0.16
CA ALA A 51 -11.91 -14.54 0.64
C ALA A 51 -12.99 -15.11 -0.31
N SER A 52 -12.87 -14.89 -1.62
CA SER A 52 -13.81 -15.42 -2.62
C SER A 52 -13.88 -16.94 -2.61
N SER A 53 -12.75 -17.64 -2.36
CA SER A 53 -12.72 -19.09 -2.23
C SER A 53 -13.50 -19.62 -1.02
N VAL A 54 -13.60 -18.85 0.06
CA VAL A 54 -14.32 -19.25 1.29
C VAL A 54 -15.79 -18.83 1.22
N TYR A 55 -16.08 -17.65 0.67
CA TYR A 55 -17.41 -17.05 0.65
C TYR A 55 -18.21 -17.31 -0.64
N GLY A 56 -17.63 -17.99 -1.64
CA GLY A 56 -18.37 -18.58 -2.77
C GLY A 56 -18.87 -17.59 -3.83
N GLY A 57 -18.11 -16.55 -4.18
CA GLY A 57 -18.53 -15.62 -5.24
C GLY A 57 -17.44 -14.74 -5.84
N GLU A 58 -17.57 -14.46 -7.13
CA GLU A 58 -16.75 -13.50 -7.90
C GLU A 58 -17.04 -12.02 -7.54
N ALA A 59 -18.07 -11.75 -6.73
CA ALA A 59 -18.63 -10.42 -6.51
C ALA A 59 -17.88 -9.55 -5.46
N LEU A 60 -16.88 -10.08 -4.77
CA LEU A 60 -16.16 -9.36 -3.70
C LEU A 60 -15.38 -8.14 -4.17
N THR A 61 -14.98 -8.10 -5.45
CA THR A 61 -14.17 -7.01 -6.02
C THR A 61 -14.89 -5.65 -5.97
N GLY A 62 -16.19 -5.61 -6.28
CA GLY A 62 -16.96 -4.36 -6.30
C GLY A 62 -17.21 -3.78 -4.91
N GLN A 63 -17.49 -4.65 -3.94
CA GLN A 63 -17.77 -4.25 -2.55
C GLN A 63 -16.49 -3.80 -1.83
N ILE A 64 -15.39 -4.51 -2.04
CA ILE A 64 -14.07 -4.14 -1.51
C ILE A 64 -13.59 -2.83 -2.12
N TYR A 65 -13.82 -2.58 -3.41
CA TYR A 65 -13.52 -1.29 -4.03
C TYR A 65 -14.29 -0.13 -3.36
N GLY A 66 -15.58 -0.32 -3.06
CA GLY A 66 -16.38 0.66 -2.32
C GLY A 66 -15.79 0.99 -0.95
N GLN A 67 -15.34 -0.02 -0.21
CA GLN A 67 -14.68 0.16 1.09
C GLN A 67 -13.32 0.86 0.95
N LEU A 68 -12.50 0.45 -0.03
CA LEU A 68 -11.21 1.09 -0.31
C LEU A 68 -11.39 2.57 -0.64
N LYS A 69 -12.40 2.93 -1.46
CA LYS A 69 -12.71 4.32 -1.76
C LYS A 69 -13.03 5.15 -0.51
N GLY A 70 -13.71 4.56 0.49
CA GLY A 70 -13.99 5.23 1.77
C GLY A 70 -12.75 5.42 2.65
N LEU A 71 -11.77 4.51 2.55
CA LEU A 71 -10.57 4.52 3.38
C LEU A 71 -9.42 5.34 2.81
N VAL A 72 -9.15 5.20 1.50
CA VAL A 72 -8.00 5.84 0.83
C VAL A 72 -8.40 6.93 -0.15
N GLY A 73 -9.71 7.15 -0.36
CA GLY A 73 -10.22 8.11 -1.34
C GLY A 73 -10.38 7.52 -2.75
N ALA A 74 -11.10 8.26 -3.60
CA ALA A 74 -11.49 7.78 -4.93
C ALA A 74 -10.31 7.55 -5.88
N GLU A 75 -9.32 8.44 -5.85
CA GLU A 75 -8.16 8.38 -6.74
C GLU A 75 -7.25 7.20 -6.42
N SER A 76 -6.89 7.05 -5.14
CA SER A 76 -6.06 5.92 -4.68
C SER A 76 -6.78 4.59 -4.84
N ALA A 77 -8.08 4.52 -4.57
CA ALA A 77 -8.85 3.31 -4.81
C ALA A 77 -8.85 2.93 -6.30
N LYS A 78 -9.04 3.90 -7.20
CA LYS A 78 -8.99 3.67 -8.65
C LYS A 78 -7.62 3.14 -9.09
N PHE A 79 -6.53 3.75 -8.62
CA PHE A 79 -5.18 3.26 -8.89
C PHE A 79 -5.00 1.77 -8.49
N LEU A 80 -5.53 1.38 -7.33
CA LEU A 80 -5.47 -0.02 -6.88
C LEU A 80 -6.32 -0.94 -7.75
N GLN A 81 -7.52 -0.52 -8.14
CA GLN A 81 -8.38 -1.29 -9.04
C GLN A 81 -7.72 -1.53 -10.40
N ASP A 82 -7.16 -0.47 -11.00
CA ASP A 82 -6.48 -0.55 -12.29
C ASP A 82 -5.23 -1.46 -12.19
N SER A 83 -4.48 -1.33 -11.09
CA SER A 83 -3.30 -2.17 -10.83
C SER A 83 -3.68 -3.65 -10.72
N ILE A 84 -4.70 -3.99 -9.92
CA ILE A 84 -5.18 -5.38 -9.75
C ILE A 84 -5.70 -5.96 -11.09
N ALA A 85 -6.42 -5.16 -11.88
CA ALA A 85 -6.89 -5.58 -13.19
C ALA A 85 -5.72 -5.95 -14.11
N GLN A 86 -4.65 -5.15 -14.12
CA GLN A 86 -3.45 -5.43 -14.90
C GLN A 86 -2.74 -6.72 -14.45
N PHE A 87 -2.64 -6.97 -13.14
CA PHE A 87 -2.08 -8.23 -12.62
C PHE A 87 -2.90 -9.46 -13.04
N THR A 88 -4.23 -9.36 -13.03
CA THR A 88 -5.13 -10.45 -13.44
C THR A 88 -4.96 -10.82 -14.92
N LEU A 89 -4.76 -9.82 -15.78
CA LEU A 89 -4.48 -10.03 -17.21
C LEU A 89 -3.14 -10.72 -17.43
N GLN A 90 -2.07 -10.32 -16.73
CA GLN A 90 -0.75 -10.95 -16.87
C GLN A 90 -0.75 -12.43 -16.45
N GLN A 91 -1.48 -12.80 -15.41
CA GLN A 91 -1.56 -14.19 -14.95
C GLN A 91 -2.26 -15.09 -15.99
N LYS A 92 -3.32 -14.58 -16.65
CA LYS A 92 -4.00 -15.28 -17.76
C LYS A 92 -3.08 -15.47 -18.96
N THR A 93 -2.27 -14.46 -19.31
CA THR A 93 -1.31 -14.56 -20.42
C THR A 93 -0.22 -15.59 -20.15
N GLY A 94 0.34 -15.66 -18.93
CA GLY A 94 1.41 -16.62 -18.61
C GLY A 94 0.98 -18.10 -18.78
N LEU A 95 -0.23 -18.44 -18.34
CA LEU A 95 -0.80 -19.77 -18.55
C LEU A 95 -1.18 -20.02 -20.01
N ALA A 96 -1.71 -19.02 -20.72
CA ALA A 96 -2.05 -19.14 -22.14
C ALA A 96 -0.81 -19.36 -23.02
N THR A 97 0.32 -18.70 -22.72
CA THR A 97 1.58 -18.89 -23.46
C THR A 97 2.20 -20.26 -23.19
N ALA A 98 2.10 -20.78 -21.96
CA ALA A 98 2.60 -22.11 -21.61
C ALA A 98 1.82 -23.24 -22.30
N ILE A 99 0.50 -23.08 -22.47
CA ILE A 99 -0.35 -24.05 -23.17
C ILE A 99 -0.25 -23.89 -24.69
N GLY A 100 -0.06 -22.67 -25.20
CA GLY A 100 0.05 -22.40 -26.64
C GLY A 100 1.41 -22.74 -27.28
N LEU A 101 2.45 -22.94 -26.46
CA LEU A 101 3.76 -23.44 -26.90
C LEU A 101 3.92 -24.96 -26.73
N GLY A 102 2.92 -25.63 -26.14
CA GLY A 102 2.87 -27.09 -25.94
C GLY A 102 2.04 -27.80 -27.00
#